data_AF-A0A817R7L8-F1
#
_entry.id   AF-A0A817R7L8-F1
#
_cell.length_a   1.000
_cell.length_b   1.000
_cell.length_c   1.000
_cell.angle_alpha   90.00
_cell.angle_beta   90.00
_cell.angle_gamma   90.00
#
_symmetry.space_group_name_H-M   'P 1'
#
loop_
_entity.id
_entity.type
_entity.pdbx_description
1 polymer ?
#
loop_
_entity_poly.entity_id
_entity_poly.type
_entity_poly.pdbx_seq_one_letter_code
_entity_poly.pdbx_strand_id
1 'polypeptide(L)'
;MKSRIVTARNYLGMKIILTFFFLIIIYLCSQLVKSSKLERNSIKLSYLQLLREKRAVNEKKLAPYNSIVGIASSNAAAYSNGNDSYISYEDSYLYGIYMGIKWQCVEYARRWTFLRKSSIFESVNGANDIWNQIKYIERVIDKEKFPLKKYSNGCPIRPINESYLIYPIQKDMPYGHVAVIVDVLQNSIRIAEQNFYFNYWTKNYSREIPYQFINGLYYIQDIYDIYGWMQIDDQQQLKSLDNLTIEKIQMRNEKILDVTSSSQLTSRIYYFLVFSVLFISQFKFDEYIFL
;
A
#
# COMPACT_ATOMS: atom_id res chain seq x y z
N MET A 1 -48.75 17.26 -52.73
CA MET A 1 -48.96 16.26 -51.66
C MET A 1 -48.16 14.94 -51.87
N LYS A 2 -47.92 14.49 -53.12
CA LYS A 2 -47.17 13.24 -53.39
C LYS A 2 -45.65 13.28 -53.13
N SER A 3 -44.97 14.44 -53.23
CA SER A 3 -43.50 14.49 -53.06
C SER A 3 -43.03 14.32 -51.61
N ARG A 4 -43.72 14.92 -50.62
CA ARG A 4 -43.39 14.78 -49.18
C ARG A 4 -43.49 13.34 -48.66
N ILE A 5 -44.35 12.51 -49.25
CA ILE A 5 -44.58 11.11 -48.85
C ILE A 5 -43.40 10.22 -49.29
N VAL A 6 -42.82 10.48 -50.47
CA VAL A 6 -41.66 9.74 -50.99
C VAL A 6 -40.41 10.05 -50.16
N THR A 7 -40.20 11.31 -49.78
CA THR A 7 -39.06 11.72 -48.93
C THR A 7 -39.14 11.12 -47.52
N ALA A 8 -40.34 11.08 -46.91
CA ALA A 8 -40.55 10.49 -45.58
C ALA A 8 -40.35 8.96 -45.56
N ARG A 9 -40.76 8.27 -46.63
CA ARG A 9 -40.61 6.81 -46.78
C ARG A 9 -39.14 6.41 -46.95
N ASN A 10 -38.35 7.20 -47.69
CA ASN A 10 -36.89 7.01 -47.81
C ASN A 10 -36.17 7.28 -46.48
N TYR A 11 -36.62 8.27 -45.70
CA TYR A 11 -36.07 8.56 -44.38
C TYR A 11 -36.34 7.46 -43.36
N LEU A 12 -37.52 6.85 -43.41
CA LEU A 12 -37.89 5.72 -42.55
C LEU A 12 -37.08 4.47 -42.89
N GLY A 13 -36.91 4.15 -44.19
CA GLY A 13 -36.06 3.04 -44.64
C GLY A 13 -34.60 3.21 -44.22
N MET A 14 -34.03 4.41 -44.37
CA MET A 14 -32.67 4.72 -43.93
C MET A 14 -32.52 4.61 -42.40
N LYS A 15 -33.51 5.07 -41.62
CA LYS A 15 -33.51 4.89 -40.16
C LYS A 15 -33.53 3.43 -39.74
N ILE A 16 -34.33 2.58 -40.40
CA ILE A 16 -34.40 1.14 -40.10
C ILE A 16 -33.04 0.48 -40.38
N ILE A 17 -32.42 0.79 -41.51
CA ILE A 17 -31.09 0.27 -41.88
C ILE A 17 -30.04 0.70 -40.85
N LEU A 18 -29.98 1.98 -40.49
CA LEU A 18 -29.05 2.49 -39.49
C LEU A 18 -29.27 1.85 -38.11
N THR A 19 -30.52 1.64 -37.70
CA THR A 19 -30.86 0.98 -36.44
C THR A 19 -30.40 -0.48 -36.45
N PHE A 20 -30.60 -1.19 -37.56
CA PHE A 20 -30.15 -2.57 -37.71
C PHE A 20 -28.62 -2.69 -37.66
N PHE A 21 -27.88 -1.81 -38.36
CA PHE A 21 -26.42 -1.75 -38.27
C PHE A 21 -25.95 -1.44 -36.85
N PHE A 22 -26.60 -0.50 -36.16
CA PHE A 22 -26.29 -0.18 -34.77
C PHE A 22 -26.49 -1.39 -33.83
N LEU A 23 -27.57 -2.14 -33.99
CA LEU A 23 -27.83 -3.37 -33.23
C LEU A 23 -26.79 -4.47 -33.53
N ILE A 24 -26.36 -4.62 -34.79
CA ILE A 24 -25.27 -5.53 -35.16
C ILE A 24 -23.97 -5.12 -34.47
N ILE A 25 -23.63 -3.82 -34.48
CA ILE A 25 -22.43 -3.31 -33.80
C ILE A 25 -22.49 -3.62 -32.30
N ILE A 26 -23.62 -3.34 -31.64
CA ILE A 26 -23.81 -3.68 -30.21
C ILE A 26 -23.63 -5.19 -29.98
N TYR A 27 -24.22 -6.04 -30.82
CA TYR A 27 -24.10 -7.48 -30.70
C TYR A 27 -22.65 -7.95 -30.86
N LEU A 28 -21.93 -7.46 -31.88
CA LEU A 28 -20.52 -7.77 -32.10
C LEU A 28 -19.65 -7.29 -30.94
N CYS A 29 -19.86 -6.06 -30.43
CA CYS A 29 -19.19 -5.55 -29.25
C CYS A 29 -19.44 -6.44 -28.02
N SER A 30 -20.68 -6.90 -27.83
CA SER A 30 -21.03 -7.83 -26.74
C SER A 30 -20.26 -9.15 -26.84
N GLN A 31 -20.16 -9.72 -28.04
CA GLN A 31 -19.40 -10.96 -28.26
C GLN A 31 -17.90 -10.79 -28.00
N LEU A 32 -17.31 -9.66 -28.41
CA LEU A 32 -15.91 -9.34 -28.14
C LEU A 32 -15.64 -9.20 -26.63
N VAL A 33 -16.52 -8.52 -25.88
CA VAL A 33 -16.42 -8.41 -24.42
C VAL A 33 -16.54 -9.77 -23.74
N LYS A 34 -17.42 -10.65 -24.25
CA LYS A 34 -17.58 -12.02 -23.72
C LYS A 34 -16.33 -12.86 -23.96
N SER A 35 -15.77 -12.81 -25.18
CA SER A 35 -14.53 -13.53 -25.54
C SER A 35 -13.34 -13.09 -24.66
N SER A 36 -13.15 -11.78 -24.48
CA SER A 36 -12.06 -11.27 -23.63
C SER A 36 -12.24 -11.60 -22.15
N LYS A 37 -13.48 -11.72 -21.66
CA LYS A 37 -13.76 -12.21 -20.30
C LYS A 37 -13.42 -13.69 -20.15
N LEU A 38 -13.69 -14.52 -21.16
CA LEU A 38 -13.34 -15.95 -21.14
C LEU A 38 -11.82 -16.17 -21.12
N GLU A 39 -11.07 -15.43 -21.93
CA GLU A 39 -9.60 -15.50 -21.97
C GLU A 39 -8.97 -15.07 -20.63
N ARG A 40 -9.48 -14.01 -20.00
CA ARG A 40 -9.06 -13.62 -18.64
C ARG A 40 -9.30 -14.74 -17.63
N ASN A 41 -10.46 -15.37 -17.70
CA ASN A 41 -10.81 -16.43 -16.76
C ASN A 41 -9.94 -17.68 -16.96
N SER A 42 -9.61 -18.06 -18.19
CA SER A 42 -8.76 -19.23 -18.45
C SER A 42 -7.33 -19.03 -17.93
N ILE A 43 -6.76 -17.84 -18.11
CA ILE A 43 -5.40 -17.54 -17.62
C ILE A 43 -5.39 -17.40 -16.10
N LYS A 44 -6.41 -16.77 -15.52
CA LYS A 44 -6.59 -16.78 -14.06
C LYS A 44 -6.67 -18.21 -13.54
N LEU A 45 -7.46 -19.09 -14.14
CA LEU A 45 -7.57 -20.50 -13.74
C LEU A 45 -6.23 -21.27 -13.84
N SER A 46 -5.47 -21.08 -14.91
CA SER A 46 -4.13 -21.68 -15.06
C SER A 46 -3.17 -21.18 -13.97
N TYR A 47 -3.16 -19.87 -13.69
CA TYR A 47 -2.36 -19.29 -12.62
C TYR A 47 -2.78 -19.80 -11.24
N LEU A 48 -4.09 -19.88 -10.96
CA LEU A 48 -4.65 -20.44 -9.73
C LEU A 48 -4.20 -21.89 -9.52
N GLN A 49 -4.17 -22.69 -10.59
CA GLN A 49 -3.71 -24.07 -10.53
C GLN A 49 -2.21 -24.14 -10.19
N LEU A 50 -1.37 -23.34 -10.86
CA LEU A 50 0.07 -23.25 -10.56
C LEU A 50 0.32 -22.83 -9.10
N LEU A 51 -0.47 -21.89 -8.56
CA LEU A 51 -0.34 -21.46 -7.17
C LEU A 51 -0.80 -22.53 -6.18
N ARG A 52 -1.85 -23.30 -6.48
CA ARG A 52 -2.27 -24.43 -5.64
C ARG A 52 -1.20 -25.51 -5.58
N GLU A 53 -0.60 -25.85 -6.71
CA GLU A 53 0.51 -26.81 -6.80
C GLU A 53 1.72 -26.30 -6.00
N LYS A 54 2.10 -25.02 -6.18
CA LYS A 54 3.20 -24.41 -5.39
C LYS A 54 2.90 -24.38 -3.90
N ARG A 55 1.68 -24.05 -3.48
CA ARG A 55 1.28 -24.02 -2.06
C ARG A 55 1.39 -25.42 -1.44
N ALA A 56 0.89 -26.45 -2.13
CA ALA A 56 0.97 -27.84 -1.66
C ALA A 56 2.42 -28.34 -1.52
N VAL A 57 3.34 -27.91 -2.39
CA VAL A 57 4.77 -28.24 -2.30
C VAL A 57 5.45 -27.46 -1.16
N ASN A 58 5.06 -26.20 -0.94
CA ASN A 58 5.73 -25.29 -0.01
C ASN A 58 5.31 -25.43 1.47
N GLU A 59 4.19 -26.10 1.78
CA GLU A 59 3.76 -26.33 3.17
C GLU A 59 4.79 -27.12 4.02
N LYS A 60 5.78 -27.79 3.40
CA LYS A 60 6.79 -28.58 4.12
C LYS A 60 8.01 -27.82 4.66
N LYS A 61 8.19 -26.51 4.40
CA LYS A 61 9.35 -25.76 4.94
C LYS A 61 9.06 -24.27 5.19
N LEU A 62 8.21 -23.98 6.18
CA LEU A 62 7.99 -22.63 6.66
C LEU A 62 9.26 -22.12 7.37
N ALA A 63 9.64 -20.87 7.10
CA ALA A 63 10.73 -20.20 7.78
C ALA A 63 10.29 -19.78 9.19
N PRO A 64 11.10 -20.00 10.22
CA PRO A 64 10.80 -19.54 11.58
C PRO A 64 10.52 -18.04 11.60
N TYR A 65 9.63 -17.59 12.49
CA TYR A 65 9.39 -16.18 12.74
C TYR A 65 10.72 -15.42 12.89
N ASN A 66 10.76 -14.19 12.37
CA ASN A 66 11.94 -13.30 12.43
C ASN A 66 13.14 -13.72 11.57
N SER A 67 13.05 -14.82 10.82
CA SER A 67 14.08 -15.20 9.83
C SER A 67 13.95 -14.35 8.58
N ILE A 68 15.07 -13.94 7.97
CA ILE A 68 15.04 -13.33 6.63
C ILE A 68 14.59 -14.40 5.63
N VAL A 69 13.46 -14.18 4.98
CA VAL A 69 12.93 -15.08 3.95
C VAL A 69 13.42 -14.72 2.57
N GLY A 70 13.75 -13.47 2.31
CA GLY A 70 14.29 -13.05 1.02
C GLY A 70 14.69 -11.58 1.01
N ILE A 71 15.34 -11.18 -0.07
CA ILE A 71 15.78 -9.80 -0.29
C ILE A 71 15.24 -9.38 -1.65
N ALA A 72 14.45 -8.31 -1.69
CA ALA A 72 13.89 -7.79 -2.94
C ALA A 72 15.00 -7.29 -3.88
N SER A 73 14.72 -7.19 -5.18
CA SER A 73 15.61 -6.57 -6.18
C SER A 73 15.99 -5.13 -5.82
N SER A 74 15.15 -4.49 -5.02
CA SER A 74 15.38 -3.20 -4.38
C SER A 74 16.25 -3.25 -3.10
N ASN A 75 16.91 -4.36 -2.78
CA ASN A 75 17.71 -4.56 -1.57
C ASN A 75 16.97 -4.38 -0.23
N ALA A 76 15.67 -4.67 -0.20
CA ALA A 76 14.86 -4.64 1.02
C ALA A 76 14.58 -6.07 1.53
N ALA A 77 15.12 -6.42 2.69
CA ALA A 77 14.93 -7.72 3.31
C ALA A 77 13.48 -7.91 3.79
N ALA A 78 12.89 -9.06 3.50
CA ALA A 78 11.62 -9.52 4.04
C ALA A 78 11.87 -10.56 5.13
N TYR A 79 11.11 -10.47 6.22
CA TYR A 79 11.19 -11.36 7.36
C TYR A 79 9.94 -12.25 7.43
N SER A 80 10.11 -13.48 7.92
CA SER A 80 9.00 -14.38 8.17
C SER A 80 8.13 -13.87 9.31
N ASN A 81 6.83 -13.78 9.09
CA ASN A 81 5.84 -13.62 10.15
C ASN A 81 5.47 -14.96 10.83
N GLY A 82 6.13 -16.06 10.45
CA GLY A 82 5.86 -17.41 10.96
C GLY A 82 4.64 -18.06 10.31
N ASN A 83 3.47 -17.43 10.42
CA ASN A 83 2.21 -17.86 9.78
C ASN A 83 1.26 -16.67 9.54
N ASP A 84 0.12 -16.95 8.89
CA ASP A 84 -0.87 -15.95 8.44
C ASP A 84 -1.67 -15.30 9.58
N SER A 85 -1.76 -15.99 10.71
CA SER A 85 -2.56 -15.59 11.87
C SER A 85 -1.71 -14.96 12.98
N TYR A 86 -0.39 -14.92 12.81
CA TYR A 86 0.54 -14.46 13.85
C TYR A 86 0.60 -12.93 13.92
N ILE A 87 0.43 -12.40 15.13
CA ILE A 87 0.65 -10.99 15.46
C ILE A 87 1.62 -10.98 16.63
N SER A 88 2.81 -10.42 16.42
CA SER A 88 3.86 -10.37 17.46
C SER A 88 3.56 -9.36 18.57
N TYR A 89 2.78 -8.31 18.26
CA TYR A 89 2.66 -7.09 19.06
C TYR A 89 3.99 -6.37 19.32
N GLU A 90 5.05 -6.74 18.58
CA GLU A 90 6.33 -6.07 18.62
C GLU A 90 6.39 -4.97 17.56
N ASP A 91 6.73 -3.77 17.99
CA ASP A 91 7.00 -2.67 17.08
C ASP A 91 8.37 -2.83 16.40
N SER A 92 8.41 -2.50 15.11
CA SER A 92 9.61 -2.36 14.29
C SER A 92 9.97 -0.88 14.19
N TYR A 93 11.22 -0.55 14.52
CA TYR A 93 11.79 0.80 14.36
C TYR A 93 13.09 0.72 13.56
N LEU A 94 13.32 1.72 12.71
CA LEU A 94 14.60 1.91 12.02
C LEU A 94 15.04 3.37 12.17
N TYR A 95 16.21 3.58 12.78
CA TYR A 95 16.73 4.90 13.16
C TYR A 95 15.71 5.76 13.94
N GLY A 96 14.93 5.14 14.83
CA GLY A 96 13.89 5.81 15.63
C GLY A 96 12.58 6.10 14.88
N ILE A 97 12.47 5.72 13.61
CA ILE A 97 11.23 5.87 12.83
C ILE A 97 10.43 4.57 12.92
N TYR A 98 9.15 4.68 13.27
CA TYR A 98 8.23 3.55 13.36
C TYR A 98 7.92 2.97 11.99
N MET A 99 8.21 1.68 11.79
CA MET A 99 7.96 0.96 10.55
C MET A 99 6.62 0.22 10.57
N GLY A 100 6.17 -0.28 11.73
CA GLY A 100 4.96 -1.09 11.87
C GLY A 100 5.16 -2.26 12.82
N ILE A 101 4.15 -3.13 12.93
CA ILE A 101 4.24 -4.36 13.74
C ILE A 101 5.06 -5.42 12.97
N LYS A 102 6.03 -6.05 13.63
CA LYS A 102 6.81 -7.17 13.06
C LYS A 102 5.92 -8.39 12.81
N TRP A 103 5.99 -9.11 11.70
CA TRP A 103 6.54 -8.74 10.39
C TRP A 103 5.37 -8.65 9.41
N GLN A 104 4.51 -7.66 9.63
CA GLN A 104 3.27 -7.46 8.88
C GLN A 104 3.55 -6.87 7.49
N CYS A 105 2.57 -6.99 6.60
CA CYS A 105 2.67 -6.47 5.23
C CYS A 105 2.82 -4.93 5.19
N VAL A 106 2.10 -4.23 6.07
CA VAL A 106 2.19 -2.76 6.23
C VAL A 106 3.58 -2.34 6.72
N GLU A 107 4.18 -3.12 7.63
CA GLU A 107 5.56 -2.88 8.11
C GLU A 107 6.56 -2.95 6.96
N TYR A 108 6.44 -4.00 6.12
CA TYR A 108 7.32 -4.16 4.97
C TYR A 108 7.19 -3.00 3.99
N ALA A 109 5.96 -2.63 3.62
CA ALA A 109 5.72 -1.56 2.66
C ALA A 109 6.26 -0.21 3.16
N ARG A 110 6.05 0.10 4.45
CA ARG A 110 6.58 1.34 5.06
C ARG A 110 8.10 1.34 5.13
N ARG A 111 8.71 0.24 5.59
CA ARG A 111 10.18 0.10 5.65
C ARG A 111 10.83 0.12 4.29
N TRP A 112 10.24 -0.54 3.29
CA TRP A 112 10.69 -0.48 1.92
C TRP A 112 10.70 0.96 1.40
N THR A 113 9.62 1.72 1.67
CA THR A 113 9.51 3.14 1.25
C THR A 113 10.57 3.98 1.93
N PHE A 114 10.81 3.76 3.22
CA PHE A 114 11.85 4.46 3.97
C PHE A 114 13.24 4.18 3.40
N LEU A 115 13.57 2.92 3.14
CA LEU A 115 14.87 2.53 2.57
C LEU A 115 15.08 3.07 1.15
N ARG A 116 14.03 3.08 0.31
CA ARG A 116 14.14 3.43 -1.11
C ARG A 116 13.86 4.88 -1.44
N LYS A 117 13.15 5.59 -0.58
CA LYS A 117 12.64 6.94 -0.84
C LYS A 117 12.85 7.88 0.34
N SER A 118 13.51 7.46 1.42
CA SER A 118 13.70 8.25 2.65
C SER A 118 12.39 8.84 3.18
N SER A 119 11.28 8.14 2.95
CA SER A 119 9.91 8.62 3.14
C SER A 119 9.02 7.52 3.69
N ILE A 120 7.91 7.88 4.33
CA ILE A 120 6.94 6.93 4.89
C ILE A 120 5.51 7.39 4.61
N PHE A 121 4.55 6.46 4.59
CA PHE A 121 3.14 6.80 4.69
C PHE A 121 2.66 6.71 6.15
N GLU A 122 1.57 7.41 6.45
CA GLU A 122 0.95 7.46 7.78
C GLU A 122 0.49 6.09 8.29
N SER A 123 0.14 6.00 9.57
CA SER A 123 -0.37 4.78 10.17
C SER A 123 -1.77 4.44 9.63
N VAL A 124 -2.03 3.15 9.48
CA VAL A 124 -3.31 2.59 9.02
C VAL A 124 -3.68 1.41 9.92
N ASN A 125 -4.98 1.14 10.08
CA ASN A 125 -5.46 0.02 10.88
C ASN A 125 -5.40 -1.28 10.07
N GLY A 126 -5.86 -1.25 8.81
CA GLY A 126 -5.73 -2.34 7.85
C GLY A 126 -4.84 -1.97 6.66
N ALA A 127 -4.29 -2.97 5.98
CA ALA A 127 -3.56 -2.74 4.74
C ALA A 127 -4.47 -2.18 3.62
N ASN A 128 -5.75 -2.57 3.60
CA ASN A 128 -6.74 -2.05 2.66
C ASN A 128 -6.94 -0.52 2.79
N ASP A 129 -6.77 0.03 4.00
CA ASP A 129 -6.98 1.46 4.27
C ASP A 129 -5.99 2.34 3.51
N ILE A 130 -4.83 1.80 3.11
CA ILE A 130 -3.86 2.49 2.26
C ILE A 130 -4.54 3.03 1.00
N TRP A 131 -5.46 2.27 0.41
CA TRP A 131 -6.16 2.66 -0.82
C TRP A 131 -7.00 3.94 -0.66
N ASN A 132 -7.66 4.11 0.49
CA ASN A 132 -8.66 5.15 0.69
C ASN A 132 -8.17 6.32 1.55
N GLN A 133 -7.28 6.05 2.51
CA GLN A 133 -6.87 7.02 3.52
C GLN A 133 -5.54 7.70 3.17
N ILE A 134 -4.60 6.96 2.58
CA ILE A 134 -3.26 7.48 2.31
C ILE A 134 -3.24 8.21 0.97
N LYS A 135 -2.90 9.50 1.01
CA LYS A 135 -2.86 10.39 -0.17
C LYS A 135 -1.45 10.75 -0.61
N TYR A 136 -0.47 10.60 0.28
CA TYR A 136 0.92 10.95 0.05
C TYR A 136 1.83 10.06 0.89
N ILE A 137 3.09 10.00 0.51
CA ILE A 137 4.19 9.67 1.42
C ILE A 137 4.86 10.97 1.86
N GLU A 138 5.46 10.96 3.03
CA GLU A 138 6.11 12.11 3.64
C GLU A 138 7.60 11.81 3.83
N ARG A 139 8.45 12.69 3.31
CA ARG A 139 9.89 12.60 3.50
C ARG A 139 10.25 12.90 4.95
N VAL A 140 11.05 12.01 5.54
CA VAL A 140 11.29 11.99 6.99
C VAL A 140 12.02 13.23 7.51
N ILE A 141 12.93 13.79 6.71
CA ILE A 141 13.84 14.87 7.14
C ILE A 141 13.13 16.22 7.25
N ASP A 142 12.32 16.58 6.26
CA ASP A 142 11.75 17.92 6.08
C ASP A 142 10.22 17.93 5.98
N LYS A 143 9.59 16.75 6.04
CA LYS A 143 8.14 16.60 6.03
C LYS A 143 7.49 16.99 4.70
N GLU A 144 8.27 17.06 3.62
CA GLU A 144 7.71 17.27 2.28
C GLU A 144 6.84 16.06 1.86
N LYS A 145 5.69 16.34 1.25
CA LYS A 145 4.66 15.35 0.92
C LYS A 145 4.63 15.09 -0.58
N PHE A 146 4.72 13.81 -0.96
CA PHE A 146 4.72 13.34 -2.34
C PHE A 146 3.43 12.56 -2.61
N PRO A 147 2.58 13.00 -3.54
CA PRO A 147 1.26 12.43 -3.73
C PRO A 147 1.32 10.99 -4.26
N LEU A 148 0.31 10.20 -3.89
CA LEU A 148 0.08 8.85 -4.40
C LEU A 148 -1.02 8.88 -5.47
N LYS A 149 -0.66 8.54 -6.71
CA LYS A 149 -1.62 8.36 -7.82
C LYS A 149 -2.21 6.97 -7.75
N LYS A 150 -3.55 6.89 -7.72
CA LYS A 150 -4.28 5.62 -7.60
C LYS A 150 -4.77 5.13 -8.96
N TYR A 151 -4.48 3.89 -9.27
CA TYR A 151 -4.86 3.26 -10.53
C TYR A 151 -5.58 1.95 -10.25
N SER A 152 -6.90 1.94 -10.45
CA SER A 152 -7.72 0.76 -10.26
C SER A 152 -7.27 -0.38 -11.18
N ASN A 153 -7.37 -1.62 -10.71
CA ASN A 153 -7.16 -2.78 -11.55
C ASN A 153 -8.16 -2.76 -12.72
N GLY A 154 -7.68 -2.92 -13.96
CA GLY A 154 -8.49 -2.73 -15.16
C GLY A 154 -8.54 -1.28 -15.68
N CYS A 155 -7.57 -0.44 -15.34
CA CYS A 155 -7.42 0.91 -15.90
C CYS A 155 -6.46 0.92 -17.11
N PRO A 156 -6.42 2.00 -17.91
CA PRO A 156 -5.55 2.07 -19.10
C PRO A 156 -4.07 2.32 -18.78
N ILE A 157 -3.74 2.56 -17.51
CA ILE A 157 -2.38 2.83 -17.08
C ILE A 157 -1.69 1.50 -16.81
N ARG A 158 -0.44 1.36 -17.28
CA ARG A 158 0.36 0.17 -17.00
C ARG A 158 0.88 0.22 -15.56
N PRO A 159 0.97 -0.91 -14.83
CA PRO A 159 1.69 -0.96 -13.56
C PRO A 159 3.13 -0.46 -13.74
N ILE A 160 3.68 0.17 -12.70
CA ILE A 160 5.05 0.69 -12.70
C ILE A 160 5.80 0.19 -11.47
N ASN A 161 7.11 0.04 -11.60
CA ASN A 161 8.00 -0.25 -10.47
C ASN A 161 7.78 0.76 -9.34
N GLU A 162 8.13 0.36 -8.12
CA GLU A 162 8.13 1.22 -6.94
C GLU A 162 6.73 1.74 -6.57
N SER A 163 5.70 0.95 -6.88
CA SER A 163 4.30 1.22 -6.54
C SER A 163 3.79 0.22 -5.50
N TYR A 164 2.78 0.62 -4.73
CA TYR A 164 2.08 -0.30 -3.83
C TYR A 164 0.97 -1.04 -4.58
N LEU A 165 0.91 -2.37 -4.46
CA LEU A 165 -0.21 -3.19 -4.90
C LEU A 165 -1.14 -3.42 -3.70
N ILE A 166 -2.41 -3.00 -3.80
CA ILE A 166 -3.35 -3.03 -2.67
C ILE A 166 -4.48 -4.02 -2.91
N TYR A 167 -4.76 -4.83 -1.90
CA TYR A 167 -5.83 -5.82 -1.88
C TYR A 167 -6.96 -5.36 -0.93
N PRO A 168 -8.24 -5.54 -1.31
CA PRO A 168 -9.37 -5.28 -0.43
C PRO A 168 -9.47 -6.32 0.69
N ILE A 169 -10.28 -6.00 1.69
CA ILE A 169 -10.73 -6.97 2.71
C ILE A 169 -11.47 -8.11 2.02
N GLN A 170 -11.06 -9.34 2.32
CA GLN A 170 -11.62 -10.57 1.77
C GLN A 170 -11.64 -11.65 2.87
N LYS A 171 -12.32 -12.78 2.61
CA LYS A 171 -12.53 -13.86 3.60
C LYS A 171 -11.23 -14.29 4.32
N ASP A 172 -10.15 -14.48 3.55
CA ASP A 172 -8.86 -14.93 4.09
C ASP A 172 -7.86 -13.76 4.26
N MET A 173 -8.33 -12.51 4.13
CA MET A 173 -7.56 -11.27 4.30
C MET A 173 -8.42 -10.22 5.02
N PRO A 174 -8.69 -10.38 6.32
CA PRO A 174 -9.61 -9.51 7.05
C PRO A 174 -9.16 -8.05 7.14
N TYR A 175 -7.88 -7.77 6.92
CA TYR A 175 -7.30 -6.42 6.89
C TYR A 175 -6.89 -5.96 5.48
N GLY A 176 -7.26 -6.73 4.45
CA GLY A 176 -6.67 -6.63 3.12
C GLY A 176 -5.18 -6.97 3.12
N HIS A 177 -4.46 -6.51 2.09
CA HIS A 177 -3.03 -6.77 1.96
C HIS A 177 -2.33 -5.67 1.15
N VAL A 178 -1.03 -5.50 1.37
CA VAL A 178 -0.17 -4.61 0.60
C VAL A 178 1.12 -5.30 0.21
N ALA A 179 1.51 -5.14 -1.04
CA ALA A 179 2.81 -5.55 -1.56
C ALA A 179 3.48 -4.38 -2.29
N VAL A 180 4.79 -4.45 -2.50
CA VAL A 180 5.50 -3.48 -3.35
C VAL A 180 5.82 -4.11 -4.70
N ILE A 181 5.47 -3.44 -5.79
CA ILE A 181 5.87 -3.81 -7.14
C ILE A 181 7.34 -3.44 -7.33
N VAL A 182 8.20 -4.46 -7.46
CA VAL A 182 9.66 -4.26 -7.57
C VAL A 182 10.16 -4.37 -9.00
N ASP A 183 9.47 -5.14 -9.85
CA ASP A 183 9.74 -5.18 -11.30
C ASP A 183 8.44 -5.32 -12.11
N VAL A 184 8.38 -4.69 -13.28
CA VAL A 184 7.31 -4.83 -14.27
C VAL A 184 7.88 -5.43 -15.54
N LEU A 185 7.53 -6.68 -15.80
CA LEU A 185 7.92 -7.44 -17.00
C LEU A 185 6.92 -7.19 -18.13
N GLN A 186 7.04 -7.91 -19.24
CA GLN A 186 6.13 -7.76 -20.38
C GLN A 186 4.68 -8.13 -20.02
N ASN A 187 4.48 -9.25 -19.34
CA ASN A 187 3.17 -9.85 -19.05
C ASN A 187 2.96 -10.19 -17.56
N SER A 188 3.83 -9.68 -16.68
CA SER A 188 3.75 -9.95 -15.24
C SER A 188 4.42 -8.83 -14.45
N ILE A 189 4.05 -8.74 -13.18
CA ILE A 189 4.75 -7.96 -12.18
C ILE A 189 5.46 -8.89 -11.20
N ARG A 190 6.59 -8.46 -10.67
CA ARG A 190 7.22 -9.07 -9.50
C ARG A 190 6.98 -8.18 -8.31
N ILE A 191 6.57 -8.80 -7.22
CA ILE A 191 6.27 -8.09 -5.98
C ILE A 191 7.15 -8.59 -4.85
N ALA A 192 7.30 -7.73 -3.86
CA ALA A 192 7.96 -8.03 -2.60
C ALA A 192 7.01 -7.69 -1.45
N GLU A 193 6.84 -8.60 -0.51
CA GLU A 193 5.86 -8.47 0.57
C GLU A 193 6.23 -9.34 1.79
N GLN A 194 5.62 -9.05 2.94
CA GLN A 194 5.62 -9.92 4.12
C GLN A 194 4.20 -10.39 4.43
N ASN A 195 4.09 -11.40 5.28
CA ASN A 195 2.81 -11.91 5.77
C ASN A 195 1.83 -12.36 4.66
N PHE A 196 2.34 -13.04 3.63
CA PHE A 196 1.52 -13.69 2.59
C PHE A 196 1.95 -15.15 2.41
N TYR A 197 3.24 -15.36 2.10
CA TYR A 197 3.90 -16.66 2.15
C TYR A 197 5.02 -16.61 3.18
N PHE A 198 5.28 -17.75 3.83
CA PHE A 198 6.19 -17.85 4.97
C PHE A 198 7.41 -18.71 4.65
N ASN A 199 7.69 -18.95 3.36
CA ASN A 199 8.82 -19.72 2.88
C ASN A 199 9.96 -18.81 2.44
N TYR A 200 11.17 -19.36 2.38
CA TYR A 200 12.30 -18.67 1.77
C TYR A 200 12.03 -18.40 0.29
N TRP A 201 12.29 -17.16 -0.14
CA TRP A 201 12.24 -16.76 -1.53
C TRP A 201 13.39 -17.45 -2.27
N THR A 202 13.10 -17.96 -3.47
CA THR A 202 14.12 -18.55 -4.35
C THR A 202 14.72 -17.51 -5.31
N LYS A 203 14.20 -16.28 -5.27
CA LYS A 203 14.52 -15.15 -6.15
C LYS A 203 14.52 -13.85 -5.35
N ASN A 204 14.82 -12.75 -6.01
CA ASN A 204 14.81 -11.40 -5.44
C ASN A 204 13.39 -10.76 -5.43
N TYR A 205 12.35 -11.58 -5.26
CA TYR A 205 10.94 -11.19 -5.17
C TYR A 205 10.16 -12.33 -4.49
N SER A 206 9.03 -12.00 -3.84
CA SER A 206 8.16 -13.00 -3.19
C SER A 206 7.35 -13.78 -4.20
N ARG A 207 6.69 -13.06 -5.12
CA ARG A 207 5.77 -13.61 -6.11
C ARG A 207 5.90 -12.89 -7.44
N GLU A 208 5.64 -13.63 -8.50
CA GLU A 208 5.39 -13.07 -9.83
C GLU A 208 3.91 -13.27 -10.15
N ILE A 209 3.22 -12.17 -10.48
CA ILE A 209 1.79 -12.12 -10.72
C ILE A 209 1.56 -11.73 -12.18
N PRO A 210 0.84 -12.53 -12.98
CA PRO A 210 0.57 -12.19 -14.36
C PRO A 210 -0.34 -10.96 -14.45
N TYR A 211 -0.17 -10.19 -15.51
CA TYR A 211 -1.13 -9.18 -15.91
C TYR A 211 -1.37 -9.24 -17.42
N GLN A 212 -2.50 -8.70 -17.87
CA GLN A 212 -2.89 -8.69 -19.27
C GLN A 212 -3.27 -7.29 -19.72
N PHE A 213 -3.00 -6.98 -20.99
CA PHE A 213 -3.50 -5.80 -21.67
C PHE A 213 -4.62 -6.18 -22.63
N ILE A 214 -5.85 -5.82 -22.30
CA ILE A 214 -7.06 -6.24 -23.03
C ILE A 214 -7.92 -5.02 -23.26
N ASN A 215 -8.29 -4.77 -24.52
CA ASN A 215 -9.17 -3.67 -24.91
C ASN A 215 -8.72 -2.30 -24.35
N GLY A 216 -7.41 -2.05 -24.31
CA GLY A 216 -6.86 -0.80 -23.79
C GLY A 216 -6.69 -0.74 -22.27
N LEU A 217 -6.92 -1.83 -21.54
CA LEU A 217 -6.92 -1.86 -20.08
C LEU A 217 -5.97 -2.93 -19.52
N TYR A 218 -5.27 -2.61 -18.44
CA TYR A 218 -4.36 -3.51 -17.74
C TYR A 218 -5.03 -4.20 -16.56
N TYR A 219 -4.99 -5.54 -16.54
CA TYR A 219 -5.57 -6.38 -15.49
C TYR A 219 -4.50 -7.24 -14.82
N ILE A 220 -4.17 -6.96 -13.55
CA ILE A 220 -3.36 -7.83 -12.70
C ILE A 220 -4.24 -8.96 -12.17
N GLN A 221 -3.78 -10.20 -12.29
CA GLN A 221 -4.55 -11.40 -11.98
C GLN A 221 -3.89 -12.22 -10.88
N ASP A 222 -4.49 -12.20 -9.69
CA ASP A 222 -4.03 -12.98 -8.53
C ASP A 222 -5.15 -13.90 -7.99
N ILE A 223 -4.80 -14.75 -7.01
CA ILE A 223 -5.75 -15.60 -6.27
C ILE A 223 -6.80 -14.79 -5.53
N TYR A 224 -6.43 -13.60 -5.06
CA TYR A 224 -7.29 -12.66 -4.38
C TYR A 224 -7.63 -11.49 -5.30
N ASP A 225 -8.76 -10.84 -5.03
CA ASP A 225 -9.11 -9.60 -5.72
C ASP A 225 -8.12 -8.49 -5.35
N ILE A 226 -7.93 -7.54 -6.27
CA ILE A 226 -6.96 -6.44 -6.15
C ILE A 226 -7.72 -5.14 -6.42
N TYR A 227 -7.58 -4.15 -5.53
CA TYR A 227 -8.12 -2.81 -5.80
C TYR A 227 -7.39 -2.17 -6.99
N GLY A 228 -6.05 -2.21 -6.95
CA GLY A 228 -5.19 -1.64 -7.96
C GLY A 228 -3.80 -1.38 -7.40
N TRP A 229 -3.09 -0.42 -8.01
CA TRP A 229 -1.79 0.02 -7.52
C TRP A 229 -1.74 1.53 -7.29
N MET A 230 -0.85 1.94 -6.38
CA MET A 230 -0.62 3.33 -6.01
C MET A 230 0.82 3.71 -6.35
N GLN A 231 0.98 4.65 -7.28
CA GLN A 231 2.27 5.16 -7.71
C GLN A 231 2.66 6.37 -6.87
N ILE A 232 3.92 6.39 -6.42
CA ILE A 232 4.54 7.58 -5.82
C ILE A 232 4.88 8.57 -6.94
N ASP A 233 4.26 9.75 -6.90
CA ASP A 233 4.59 10.85 -7.81
C ASP A 233 5.63 11.76 -7.15
N ASP A 234 6.89 11.32 -7.20
CA ASP A 234 8.02 12.02 -6.59
C ASP A 234 8.74 12.98 -7.53
N GLN A 235 8.38 12.99 -8.82
CA GLN A 235 9.09 13.74 -9.86
C GLN A 235 10.62 13.52 -9.82
N GLN A 236 11.07 12.31 -9.44
CA GLN A 236 12.48 11.93 -9.26
C GLN A 236 13.23 12.67 -8.15
N GLN A 237 12.52 13.34 -7.23
CA GLN A 237 13.14 14.07 -6.13
C GLN A 237 13.59 13.14 -4.99
N LEU A 238 12.91 12.01 -4.81
CA LEU A 238 13.19 11.09 -3.71
C LEU A 238 14.35 10.14 -4.03
N LYS A 239 15.21 9.95 -3.03
CA LYS A 239 16.39 9.10 -3.09
C LYS A 239 16.35 8.00 -2.03
N SER A 240 17.05 6.90 -2.33
CA SER A 240 17.31 5.85 -1.35
C SER A 240 18.00 6.44 -0.11
N LEU A 241 17.75 5.81 1.03
CA LEU A 241 18.35 6.20 2.30
C LEU A 241 19.88 6.12 2.22
N ASP A 242 20.55 7.19 2.63
CA ASP A 242 22.00 7.31 2.69
C ASP A 242 22.48 7.75 4.09
N ASN A 243 23.79 7.68 4.32
CA ASN A 243 24.38 8.01 5.63
C ASN A 243 24.07 9.45 6.06
N LEU A 244 24.08 10.40 5.12
CA LEU A 244 23.76 11.80 5.41
C LEU A 244 22.31 11.97 5.89
N THR A 245 21.37 11.26 5.29
CA THR A 245 19.97 11.26 5.71
C THR A 245 19.82 10.62 7.09
N ILE A 246 20.54 9.53 7.35
CA ILE A 246 20.56 8.86 8.66
C ILE A 246 21.09 9.80 9.75
N GLU A 247 22.21 10.47 9.52
CA GLU A 247 22.79 11.44 10.46
C GLU A 247 21.80 12.57 10.78
N LYS A 248 21.10 13.10 9.75
CA LYS A 248 20.05 14.12 9.96
C LYS A 248 18.89 13.61 10.80
N ILE A 249 18.47 12.36 10.61
CA ILE A 249 17.40 11.75 11.41
C ILE A 249 17.86 11.61 12.87
N GLN A 250 19.08 11.12 13.11
CA GLN A 250 19.62 10.92 14.44
C GLN A 250 19.77 12.24 15.20
N MET A 251 20.38 13.26 14.58
CA MET A 251 20.49 14.60 15.16
C MET A 251 19.12 15.20 15.49
N ARG A 252 18.12 15.01 14.63
CA ARG A 252 16.74 15.45 14.89
C ARG A 252 16.15 14.74 16.11
N ASN A 253 16.35 13.43 16.22
CA ASN A 253 15.80 12.64 17.32
C ASN A 253 16.47 12.99 18.66
N GLU A 254 17.79 13.20 18.69
CA GLU A 254 18.52 13.67 19.87
C GLU A 254 18.02 15.04 20.34
N LYS A 255 17.84 15.98 19.42
CA LYS A 255 17.28 17.30 19.74
C LYS A 255 15.87 17.21 20.34
N ILE A 256 15.03 16.28 19.85
CA ILE A 256 13.69 16.06 20.41
C ILE A 256 13.79 15.50 21.85
N LEU A 257 14.72 14.59 22.10
CA LEU A 257 14.95 14.03 23.44
C LEU A 257 15.42 15.11 24.43
N ASP A 258 16.31 16.01 24.01
CA ASP A 258 16.79 17.14 24.84
C ASP A 258 15.68 18.15 25.15
N VAL A 259 14.84 18.47 24.17
CA VAL A 259 13.67 19.34 24.38
C VAL A 259 12.67 18.67 25.32
N THR A 260 12.46 17.37 25.19
CA THR A 260 11.52 16.64 26.06
C THR A 260 12.04 16.57 27.50
N SER A 261 13.32 16.28 27.70
CA SER A 261 13.93 16.20 29.04
C SER A 261 13.96 17.57 29.74
N SER A 262 14.30 18.63 29.02
CA SER A 262 14.25 20.00 29.54
C SER A 262 12.83 20.43 29.89
N SER A 263 11.84 20.14 29.04
CA SER A 263 10.43 20.46 29.34
C SER A 263 9.88 19.71 30.57
N GLN A 264 10.31 18.46 30.79
CA GLN A 264 9.98 17.70 32.01
C GLN A 264 10.63 18.31 33.24
N LEU A 265 11.88 18.78 33.13
CA LEU A 265 12.58 19.45 34.24
C LEU A 265 11.91 20.77 34.60
N THR A 266 11.54 21.60 33.61
CA THR A 266 10.82 22.86 33.86
C THR A 266 9.44 22.62 34.45
N SER A 267 8.72 21.58 34.00
CA SER A 267 7.43 21.19 34.59
C SER A 267 7.58 20.77 36.05
N ARG A 268 8.61 19.99 36.40
CA ARG A 268 8.90 19.62 37.80
C ARG A 268 9.25 20.82 38.67
N ILE A 269 10.05 21.76 38.16
CA ILE A 269 10.38 23.01 38.88
C ILE A 269 9.12 23.86 39.09
N TYR A 270 8.28 23.99 38.07
CA TYR A 270 7.02 24.73 38.17
C TYR A 270 6.08 24.09 39.21
N TYR A 271 5.92 22.76 39.18
CA TYR A 271 5.17 22.05 40.22
C TYR A 271 5.74 22.29 41.62
N PHE A 272 7.07 22.26 41.77
CA PHE A 272 7.72 22.50 43.07
C PHE A 272 7.52 23.94 43.56
N LEU A 273 7.59 24.94 42.67
CA LEU A 273 7.34 26.36 43.00
C LEU A 273 5.87 26.63 43.33
N VAL A 274 4.92 26.03 42.60
CA VAL A 274 3.50 26.16 42.91
C VAL A 274 3.18 25.49 44.26
N PHE A 275 3.77 24.33 44.54
CA PHE A 275 3.59 23.66 45.83
C PHE A 275 4.19 24.48 46.99
N SER A 276 5.36 25.08 46.82
CA SER A 276 5.97 25.89 47.87
C SER A 276 5.21 27.20 48.13
N VAL A 277 4.68 27.85 47.09
CA VAL A 277 3.82 29.03 47.25
C VAL A 277 2.50 28.68 47.95
N LEU A 278 1.88 27.54 47.63
CA LEU A 278 0.68 27.06 48.33
C LEU A 278 0.98 26.71 49.79
N PHE A 279 2.12 26.08 50.08
CA PHE A 279 2.56 25.78 51.46
C PHE A 279 2.82 27.06 52.28
N ILE A 280 3.43 28.09 51.67
CA ILE A 280 3.65 29.39 52.32
C ILE A 280 2.32 30.13 52.55
N SER A 281 1.35 29.96 51.65
CA SER A 281 0.02 30.59 51.80
C SER A 281 -0.83 29.96 52.91
N GLN A 282 -0.66 28.67 53.22
CA GLN A 282 -1.30 28.03 54.36
C GLN A 282 -0.67 28.46 55.70
N PHE A 283 0.64 28.65 55.76
CA PHE A 283 1.31 29.15 56.98
C PHE A 283 0.97 30.60 57.33
N LYS A 284 0.56 31.43 56.36
CA LYS A 284 0.13 32.82 56.62
C LYS A 284 -1.31 32.96 57.13
N PHE A 285 -2.11 31.89 57.11
CA PHE A 285 -3.49 31.94 57.61
C PHE A 285 -3.65 31.54 59.08
N ASP A 286 -2.62 30.94 59.70
CA ASP A 286 -2.68 30.51 61.10
C ASP A 286 -2.19 31.59 62.11
N GLU A 287 -1.71 32.75 61.64
CA GLU A 287 -1.27 33.87 62.51
C GLU A 287 -2.36 34.91 62.84
N TYR A 288 -3.61 34.74 62.38
CA TYR A 288 -4.69 35.73 62.57
C TYR A 288 -5.90 35.24 63.38
N ILE A 289 -5.76 34.18 64.18
CA ILE A 289 -6.80 33.75 65.15
C ILE A 289 -6.25 33.84 66.58
N PHE A 290 -6.00 35.05 67.06
CA PHE A 290 -5.94 35.37 68.50
C PHE A 290 -6.06 36.89 68.66
N LEU A 291 -7.30 37.40 68.59
CA LEU A 291 -7.77 38.64 69.20
C LEU A 291 -9.28 38.55 69.41
#